data_AF-A0A060C5G4-F1
#
_entry.id   AF-A0A060C5G4-F1
#
_cell.length_a   1.000
_cell.length_b   1.000
_cell.length_c   1.000
_cell.angle_alpha   90.00
_cell.angle_beta   90.00
_cell.angle_gamma   90.00
#
_symmetry.space_group_name_H-M   'P 1'
#
loop_
_entity.id
_entity.type
_entity.pdbx_description
1 polymer ?
#
loop_
_entity_poly.entity_id
_entity_poly.type
_entity_poly.pdbx_seq_one_letter_code
_entity_poly.pdbx_strand_id
1 'polypeptide(L)'
;FILFARNVETPEQLRRLTGDLRAAVGRDAPILVDQEGGRVQRLRAPHWREWTPPLDAIAAAGANAARMMALRMTLLAHELHAVGIDANC
;
A
#
# COMPACT_ATOMS: atom_id res chain seq x y z
N PHE A 1 -0.50 -10.72 9.17
CA PHE A 1 0.73 -9.96 9.46
C PHE A 1 0.50 -8.49 9.14
N ILE A 2 1.25 -7.58 9.76
CA ILE A 2 1.30 -6.16 9.38
C ILE A 2 2.75 -5.80 9.05
N LEU A 3 2.96 -5.19 7.88
CA LEU A 3 4.27 -4.77 7.40
C LEU A 3 4.55 -3.31 7.78
N PHE A 4 5.82 -3.03 8.09
CA PHE A 4 6.32 -1.68 8.37
C PHE A 4 7.36 -1.26 7.34
N ALA A 5 7.77 0.01 7.35
CA ALA A 5 8.76 0.54 6.41
C ALA A 5 10.07 -0.27 6.40
N ARG A 6 10.51 -0.76 7.57
CA ARG A 6 11.71 -1.61 7.70
C ARG A 6 11.61 -2.98 7.01
N ASN A 7 10.43 -3.37 6.53
CA ASN A 7 10.20 -4.63 5.83
C ASN A 7 10.17 -4.47 4.30
N VAL A 8 10.27 -3.23 3.80
CA VAL A 8 10.04 -2.88 2.40
C VAL A 8 11.34 -2.42 1.76
N GLU A 9 11.84 -3.20 0.79
CA GLU A 9 13.04 -2.85 0.02
C GLU A 9 12.72 -2.71 -1.46
N THR A 10 12.29 -3.81 -2.10
CA THR A 10 11.99 -3.86 -3.54
C THR A 10 10.72 -4.68 -3.79
N PRO A 11 10.04 -4.51 -4.95
CA PRO A 11 8.86 -5.29 -5.27
C PRO A 11 9.09 -6.80 -5.26
N GLU A 12 10.26 -7.26 -5.71
CA GLU A 12 10.62 -8.68 -5.72
C GLU A 12 10.88 -9.22 -4.31
N GLN A 13 11.59 -8.45 -3.48
CA GLN A 13 11.77 -8.79 -2.07
C GLN A 13 10.42 -8.87 -1.34
N LEU A 14 9.52 -7.93 -1.59
CA LEU A 14 8.23 -7.90 -0.90
C LEU A 14 7.33 -9.08 -1.30
N ARG A 15 7.29 -9.45 -2.58
CA ARG A 15 6.57 -10.66 -3.04
C ARG A 15 7.09 -11.93 -2.37
N ARG A 16 8.41 -12.06 -2.25
CA ARG A 16 9.03 -13.19 -1.56
C ARG A 16 8.65 -13.19 -0.07
N LEU A 17 8.79 -12.04 0.60
CA LEU A 17 8.44 -11.91 2.01
C LEU A 17 6.97 -12.28 2.29
N THR A 18 6.02 -11.78 1.49
CA THR A 18 4.60 -12.09 1.68
C THR A 18 4.30 -13.57 1.44
N GLY A 19 4.95 -14.18 0.46
CA GLY A 19 4.93 -15.63 0.24
C GLY A 19 5.49 -16.43 1.41
N ASP A 20 6.67 -16.07 1.90
CA ASP A 20 7.36 -16.74 3.01
C ASP A 20 6.55 -16.65 4.31
N LEU A 21 5.92 -15.49 4.58
CA LEU A 21 5.06 -15.30 5.75
C LEU A 21 3.85 -16.26 5.73
N ARG A 22 3.22 -16.45 4.56
CA ARG A 22 2.10 -17.39 4.40
C ARG A 22 2.56 -18.84 4.48
N ALA A 23 3.70 -19.16 3.87
CA ALA A 23 4.30 -20.48 3.95
C ALA A 23 4.64 -20.87 5.40
N ALA A 24 5.18 -19.93 6.19
CA ALA A 24 5.54 -20.15 7.59
C ALA A 24 4.35 -20.53 8.49
N VAL A 25 3.14 -20.10 8.12
CA VAL A 25 1.90 -20.44 8.86
C VAL A 25 1.03 -21.47 8.14
N GLY A 26 1.44 -21.94 6.95
CA GLY A 26 0.74 -22.95 6.17
C GLY A 26 -0.67 -22.56 5.69
N ARG A 27 -0.98 -21.27 5.60
CA ARG A 27 -2.29 -20.77 5.15
C ARG A 27 -2.18 -19.40 4.49
N ASP A 28 -3.22 -19.01 3.75
CA ASP A 28 -3.35 -17.68 3.17
C ASP A 28 -3.71 -16.64 4.25
N ALA A 29 -2.73 -16.33 5.10
CA ALA A 29 -2.90 -15.38 6.18
C ALA A 29 -2.96 -13.94 5.63
N PRO A 30 -3.90 -13.09 6.13
CA PRO A 30 -3.97 -11.70 5.72
C PRO A 30 -2.68 -10.94 6.02
N ILE A 31 -2.23 -10.12 5.08
CA ILE A 31 -1.07 -9.24 5.20
C ILE A 31 -1.53 -7.79 4.98
N LEU A 32 -1.24 -6.94 5.94
CA LEU A 32 -1.73 -5.56 6.00
C LEU A 32 -0.56 -4.56 6.01
N VAL A 33 -0.85 -3.31 5.67
CA VAL A 33 0.10 -2.19 5.70
C VAL A 33 -0.64 -0.88 5.94
N ASP A 34 0.04 0.15 6.45
CA ASP A 34 -0.46 1.53 6.42
C ASP A 34 0.14 2.28 5.22
N GLN A 35 -0.67 2.44 4.19
CA GLN A 35 -0.34 3.04 2.90
C GLN A 35 -1.43 4.05 2.56
N GLU A 36 -1.30 5.26 3.07
CA GLU A 36 -2.22 6.36 2.76
C GLU A 36 -1.55 7.34 1.82
N GLY A 37 -0.44 7.95 2.25
CA GLY A 37 0.29 9.03 1.59
C GLY A 37 0.94 9.97 2.62
N GLY A 38 1.95 10.72 2.20
CA GLY A 38 2.67 11.63 3.10
C GLY A 38 3.38 10.89 4.22
N ARG A 39 3.05 11.17 5.49
CA ARG A 39 3.71 10.54 6.66
C ARG A 39 3.31 9.07 6.87
N VAL A 40 2.16 8.66 6.37
CA VAL A 40 1.64 7.30 6.49
C VAL A 40 1.77 6.60 5.15
N GLN A 41 3.00 6.22 4.82
CA GLN A 41 3.32 5.53 3.57
C GLN A 41 4.58 4.68 3.78
N ARG A 42 4.46 3.36 3.59
CA ARG A 42 5.58 2.40 3.74
C ARG A 42 6.24 2.09 2.40
N LEU A 43 5.44 1.89 1.35
CA LEU A 43 5.92 1.63 -0.02
C LEU A 43 6.13 2.97 -0.72
N ARG A 44 7.37 3.28 -1.10
CA ARG A 44 7.83 4.61 -1.57
C ARG A 44 8.62 4.57 -2.87
N ALA A 45 8.97 5.74 -3.39
CA ALA A 45 9.93 5.84 -4.48
C ALA A 45 11.26 5.13 -4.12
N PRO A 46 11.98 4.55 -5.10
CA PRO A 46 11.76 4.66 -6.54
C PRO A 46 10.77 3.64 -7.13
N HIS A 47 10.34 2.64 -6.34
CA HIS A 47 9.54 1.53 -6.85
C HIS A 47 8.03 1.79 -6.86
N TRP A 48 7.57 2.66 -5.97
CA TRP A 48 6.16 3.02 -5.82
C TRP A 48 5.95 4.52 -5.91
N ARG A 49 4.71 4.94 -6.18
CA ARG A 49 4.35 6.36 -6.26
C ARG A 49 4.51 7.02 -4.89
N GLU A 50 5.03 8.24 -4.86
CA GLU A 50 4.89 9.11 -3.68
C GLU A 50 3.48 9.69 -3.67
N TRP A 51 2.67 9.28 -2.71
CA TRP A 51 1.29 9.73 -2.62
C TRP A 51 1.21 11.00 -1.77
N THR A 52 0.60 12.05 -2.31
CA THR A 52 0.27 13.28 -1.56
C THR A 52 -0.56 12.95 -0.33
N PRO A 53 -0.36 13.58 0.85
CA PRO A 53 -1.23 13.38 2.00
C PRO A 53 -2.73 13.44 1.63
N PRO A 54 -3.58 12.52 2.13
CA PRO A 54 -4.98 12.40 1.67
C PRO A 54 -5.79 13.70 1.81
N LEU A 55 -5.66 14.41 2.93
CA LEU A 55 -6.38 15.67 3.17
C LEU A 55 -5.94 16.77 2.20
N ASP A 56 -4.65 16.87 1.90
CA ASP A 56 -4.12 17.84 0.93
C ASP A 56 -4.63 17.52 -0.48
N ALA A 57 -4.66 16.23 -0.85
CA ALA A 57 -5.21 15.79 -2.13
C ALA A 57 -6.71 16.07 -2.24
N ILE A 58 -7.47 15.88 -1.16
CA ILE A 58 -8.91 16.20 -1.09
C ILE A 58 -9.13 17.70 -1.27
N ALA A 59 -8.37 18.53 -0.54
CA ALA A 59 -8.45 19.98 -0.63
C ALA A 59 -8.14 20.47 -2.06
N ALA A 60 -7.10 19.92 -2.69
CA ALA A 60 -6.70 20.27 -4.06
C ALA A 60 -7.76 19.84 -5.11
N ALA A 61 -8.45 18.72 -4.90
CA ALA A 61 -9.43 18.22 -5.86
C ALA A 61 -10.80 18.92 -5.78
N GLY A 62 -11.12 19.59 -4.67
CA GLY A 62 -12.37 20.34 -4.49
C GLY A 62 -13.61 19.48 -4.76
N ALA A 63 -14.48 19.94 -5.67
CA ALA A 63 -15.71 19.22 -6.04
C ALA A 63 -15.47 17.80 -6.60
N ASN A 64 -14.25 17.50 -7.09
CA ASN A 64 -13.89 16.19 -7.62
C ASN A 64 -13.31 15.23 -6.56
N ALA A 65 -13.23 15.63 -5.30
CA ALA A 65 -12.54 14.88 -4.25
C ALA A 65 -13.02 13.41 -4.11
N ALA A 66 -14.33 13.17 -4.17
CA ALA A 66 -14.88 11.82 -4.05
C ALA A 66 -14.42 10.90 -5.19
N ARG A 67 -14.49 11.38 -6.44
CA ARG A 67 -14.03 10.62 -7.62
C ARG A 67 -12.53 10.39 -7.57
N MET A 68 -11.76 11.41 -7.17
CA MET A 68 -10.31 11.32 -7.05
C MET A 68 -9.90 10.29 -5.99
N MET A 69 -10.54 10.30 -4.82
CA MET A 69 -10.29 9.30 -3.77
C MET A 69 -10.64 7.88 -4.21
N ALA A 70 -11.77 7.68 -4.91
CA ALA A 70 -12.14 6.37 -5.42
C ALA A 70 -11.08 5.80 -6.40
N LEU A 71 -10.59 6.64 -7.32
CA LEU A 71 -9.53 6.25 -8.25
C LEU A 71 -8.20 5.99 -7.53
N ARG A 72 -7.84 6.84 -6.58
CA ARG A 72 -6.64 6.66 -5.75
C ARG A 72 -6.66 5.33 -5.01
N MET A 73 -7.76 5.02 -4.32
CA MET A 73 -7.88 3.77 -3.56
C MET A 73 -7.85 2.55 -4.48
N THR A 74 -8.41 2.65 -5.69
CA THR A 74 -8.32 1.59 -6.69
C THR A 74 -6.87 1.34 -7.14
N LEU A 75 -6.11 2.41 -7.43
CA LEU A 75 -4.70 2.29 -7.81
C LEU A 75 -3.86 1.73 -6.68
N LEU A 76 -4.08 2.21 -5.46
CA LEU A 76 -3.38 1.78 -4.26
C LEU A 76 -3.63 0.30 -3.98
N ALA A 77 -4.88 -0.15 -4.07
CA ALA A 77 -5.22 -1.57 -3.93
C ALA A 77 -4.49 -2.43 -4.96
N HIS A 78 -4.40 -2.00 -6.21
CA HIS A 78 -3.62 -2.73 -7.23
C HIS A 78 -2.12 -2.76 -6.94
N GLU A 79 -1.52 -1.64 -6.48
CA GLU A 79 -0.12 -1.59 -6.09
C GLU A 79 0.20 -2.57 -4.95
N LEU A 80 -0.66 -2.62 -3.93
CA LEU A 80 -0.52 -3.51 -2.77
C LEU A 80 -0.73 -4.98 -3.14
N HIS A 81 -1.79 -5.27 -3.89
CA HIS A 81 -2.11 -6.63 -4.29
C HIS A 81 -0.99 -7.24 -5.16
N ALA A 82 -0.36 -6.43 -6.03
CA ALA A 82 0.75 -6.86 -6.88
C ALA A 82 1.99 -7.37 -6.11
N VAL A 83 2.05 -7.13 -4.79
CA VAL A 83 3.13 -7.58 -3.89
C VAL A 83 2.63 -8.46 -2.74
N GLY A 84 1.38 -8.93 -2.83
CA GLY A 84 0.80 -9.88 -1.86
C GLY A 84 0.34 -9.24 -0.55
N ILE A 85 0.03 -7.93 -0.56
CA ILE A 85 -0.61 -7.24 0.56
C ILE A 85 -2.12 -7.19 0.29
N ASP A 86 -2.91 -7.56 1.30
CA ASP A 86 -4.35 -7.81 1.17
C ASP A 86 -5.19 -6.61 1.60
N ALA A 87 -4.71 -5.81 2.55
CA ALA A 87 -5.45 -4.67 3.06
C ALA A 87 -4.56 -3.49 3.43
N ASN A 88 -5.12 -2.30 3.23
CA ASN A 88 -4.64 -1.06 3.81
C ASN A 88 -5.42 -0.77 5.09
N CYS A 89 -4.73 -0.51 6.20
CA CYS A 89 -5.34 -0.17 7.49
C CYS A 89 -5.70 1.31 7.59
#